data_AF-A0A9X1U355-F1
#
_entry.id   AF-A0A9X1U355-F1
#
_cell.length_a   1.000
_cell.length_b   1.000
_cell.length_c   1.000
_cell.angle_alpha   90.00
_cell.angle_beta   90.00
_cell.angle_gamma   90.00
#
_symmetry.space_group_name_H-M   'P 1'
#
loop_
_entity.id
_entity.type
_entity.pdbx_description
1 polymer ?
#
loop_
_entity_poly.entity_id
_entity_poly.type
_entity_poly.pdbx_seq_one_letter_code
_entity_poly.pdbx_strand_id
1 'polypeptide(L)'
;MKKLFFSICIIFSAALSGQNISNDDVVGVYKEESNDPVGGATFIFLLDYTYVIAYFGGFQKGVWELNKDKVTLIKSTEPQFVLYGRSLKSLKNRTQINFSVEANNAVAVGLDSNEQIKLKPVFNNAANCFNYPYIFKQEKKLHQLRAAQVLIKNTSSFSKNHPSAHVFHFTIPTDYNDLILINLQSDYTQEVTSHAIFNNGKLFIGSDSKGMEKRPLQTLNEEDLVMSNYFAKKSLFPDELTSDNEFFPYFENPSSELLAPFYKIEDFDISKEAFTLESEPYFQASCDDD
;
A
#
# COMPACT_ATOMS: atom_id res chain seq x y z
N MET A 1 53.20 -31.36 -36.68
CA MET A 1 52.45 -30.08 -36.66
C MET A 1 50.92 -30.20 -36.61
N LYS A 2 50.28 -31.29 -37.08
CA LYS A 2 48.80 -31.45 -37.02
C LYS A 2 48.21 -31.76 -35.62
N LYS A 3 49.02 -32.24 -34.66
CA LYS A 3 48.53 -32.59 -33.31
C LYS A 3 48.48 -31.40 -32.32
N LEU A 4 49.10 -30.26 -32.67
CA LEU A 4 49.08 -29.06 -31.80
C LEU A 4 47.82 -28.20 -32.01
N PHE A 5 47.24 -28.23 -33.22
CA PHE A 5 46.04 -27.46 -33.55
C PHE A 5 44.77 -28.03 -32.90
N PHE A 6 44.69 -29.35 -32.69
CA PHE A 6 43.50 -29.98 -32.11
C PHE A 6 43.38 -29.73 -30.60
N SER A 7 44.49 -29.49 -29.89
CA SER A 7 44.48 -29.16 -28.47
C SER A 7 44.04 -27.71 -28.18
N ILE A 8 44.22 -26.79 -29.13
CA ILE A 8 43.81 -25.38 -28.97
C ILE A 8 42.29 -25.23 -29.11
N CYS A 9 41.62 -26.05 -29.93
CA CYS A 9 40.16 -26.00 -30.08
C CYS A 9 39.39 -26.51 -28.84
N ILE A 10 39.95 -27.44 -28.07
CA ILE A 10 39.30 -27.98 -26.87
C ILE A 10 39.35 -26.98 -25.70
N ILE A 11 40.42 -26.17 -25.59
CA ILE A 11 40.54 -25.15 -24.54
C ILE A 11 39.58 -23.97 -24.78
N PHE A 12 39.30 -23.62 -26.04
CA PHE A 12 38.32 -22.57 -26.37
C PHE A 12 36.86 -22.99 -26.15
N SER A 13 36.57 -24.30 -26.17
CA SER A 13 35.21 -24.83 -26.00
C SER A 13 34.77 -24.87 -24.52
N ALA A 14 35.72 -24.85 -23.58
CA ALA A 14 35.43 -24.85 -22.13
C ALA A 14 35.22 -23.44 -21.55
N ALA A 15 35.64 -22.38 -22.26
CA ALA A 15 35.48 -20.99 -21.83
C ALA A 15 34.07 -20.42 -22.09
N LEU A 16 33.19 -21.16 -22.76
CA LEU A 16 31.75 -20.88 -22.87
C LEU A 16 30.95 -21.55 -21.73
N SER A 17 31.58 -21.74 -20.56
CA SER A 17 30.83 -22.03 -19.35
C SER A 17 29.93 -20.81 -19.10
N GLY A 18 28.62 -20.97 -19.32
CA GLY A 18 27.63 -19.92 -19.13
C GLY A 18 27.90 -19.22 -17.81
N GLN A 19 28.05 -17.89 -17.86
CA GLN A 19 28.21 -17.09 -16.65
C GLN A 19 26.94 -17.33 -15.82
N ASN A 20 27.09 -18.08 -14.73
CA ASN A 20 26.00 -18.23 -13.78
C ASN A 20 25.80 -16.86 -13.15
N ILE A 21 24.75 -16.18 -13.59
CA ILE A 21 24.32 -14.92 -13.02
C ILE A 21 24.01 -15.18 -11.55
N SER A 22 24.65 -14.40 -10.69
CA SER A 22 24.45 -14.40 -9.26
C SER A 22 23.59 -13.20 -8.84
N ASN A 23 23.10 -13.23 -7.60
CA ASN A 23 22.33 -12.11 -7.06
C ASN A 23 23.15 -10.80 -7.06
N ASP A 24 24.45 -10.87 -6.78
CA ASP A 24 25.36 -9.72 -6.79
C ASP A 24 25.47 -9.07 -8.18
N ASP A 25 25.22 -9.85 -9.24
CA ASP A 25 25.18 -9.33 -10.61
C ASP A 25 23.96 -8.43 -10.84
N VAL A 26 22.85 -8.64 -10.12
CA VAL A 26 21.63 -7.81 -10.24
C VAL A 26 21.69 -6.57 -9.34
N VAL A 27 22.32 -6.66 -8.18
CA VAL A 27 22.42 -5.54 -7.21
C VAL A 27 23.04 -4.31 -7.85
N GLY A 28 22.33 -3.18 -7.86
CA GLY A 28 22.76 -1.97 -8.55
C GLY A 28 21.63 -0.99 -8.81
N VAL A 29 21.97 0.06 -9.56
CA VAL A 29 21.06 1.13 -9.97
C VAL A 29 20.83 1.05 -11.47
N TYR A 30 19.57 1.14 -11.88
CA TYR A 30 19.15 1.13 -13.27
C TYR A 30 18.25 2.34 -13.50
N LYS A 31 18.56 3.12 -14.53
CA LYS A 31 17.78 4.32 -14.85
C LYS A 31 17.06 4.12 -16.17
N GLU A 32 15.75 4.27 -16.14
CA GLU A 32 14.95 4.28 -17.34
C GLU A 32 15.20 5.55 -18.14
N GLU A 33 15.40 5.40 -19.45
CA GLU A 33 15.46 6.54 -20.36
C GLU A 33 14.04 7.07 -20.57
N SER A 34 13.86 8.37 -20.38
CA SER A 34 12.60 9.04 -20.65
C SER A 34 12.84 10.30 -21.46
N ASN A 35 11.94 10.55 -22.41
CA ASN A 35 11.90 11.81 -23.18
C ASN A 35 11.03 12.87 -22.47
N ASP A 36 10.48 12.55 -21.29
CA ASP A 36 9.71 13.47 -20.47
C ASP A 36 10.65 14.35 -19.62
N PRO A 37 10.43 15.67 -19.53
CA PRO A 37 11.18 16.55 -18.63
C PRO A 37 11.17 16.12 -17.15
N VAL A 38 10.19 15.32 -16.70
CA VAL A 38 10.16 14.78 -15.33
C VAL A 38 11.15 13.63 -15.10
N GLY A 39 11.74 13.09 -16.17
CA GLY A 39 12.67 11.96 -16.12
C GLY A 39 11.98 10.59 -16.10
N GLY A 40 12.80 9.54 -16.16
CA GLY A 40 12.35 8.14 -16.07
C GLY A 40 12.51 7.57 -14.66
N ALA A 41 11.91 6.41 -14.41
CA ALA A 41 12.04 5.74 -13.12
C ALA A 41 13.48 5.30 -12.83
N THR A 42 13.86 5.30 -11.56
CA THR A 42 15.14 4.76 -11.09
C THR A 42 14.87 3.51 -10.25
N PHE A 43 15.39 2.38 -10.71
CA PHE A 43 15.30 1.09 -10.04
C PHE A 43 16.58 0.83 -9.26
N ILE A 44 16.43 0.50 -7.98
CA ILE A 44 17.54 0.29 -7.05
C ILE A 44 17.34 -1.09 -6.42
N PHE A 45 18.27 -1.99 -6.68
CA PHE A 45 18.29 -3.34 -6.14
C PHE A 45 19.35 -3.42 -5.04
N LEU A 46 18.91 -3.69 -3.81
CA LEU A 46 19.75 -3.69 -2.61
C LEU A 46 20.26 -5.09 -2.28
N LEU A 47 21.33 -5.16 -1.48
CA LEU A 47 22.00 -6.40 -1.06
C LEU A 47 21.13 -7.30 -0.17
N ASP A 48 20.11 -6.74 0.47
CA ASP A 48 19.19 -7.45 1.37
C ASP A 48 17.95 -7.98 0.64
N TYR A 49 18.00 -8.11 -0.69
CA TYR A 49 16.91 -8.58 -1.54
C TYR A 49 15.68 -7.67 -1.58
N THR A 50 15.82 -6.42 -1.13
CA THR A 50 14.79 -5.39 -1.32
C THR A 50 15.06 -4.58 -2.57
N TYR A 51 14.01 -3.98 -3.13
CA TYR A 51 14.14 -3.02 -4.21
C TYR A 51 13.34 -1.75 -3.92
N VAL A 52 13.77 -0.65 -4.55
CA VAL A 52 13.03 0.61 -4.62
C VAL A 52 12.97 1.05 -6.08
N ILE A 53 11.78 1.47 -6.53
CA ILE A 53 11.56 2.14 -7.81
C ILE A 53 11.11 3.55 -7.47
N ALA A 54 12.00 4.52 -7.67
CA ALA A 54 11.70 5.93 -7.51
C ALA A 54 11.21 6.50 -8.83
N TYR A 55 10.10 7.23 -8.82
CA TYR A 55 9.53 7.90 -9.99
C TYR A 55 8.95 9.25 -9.59
N PHE A 56 8.57 10.07 -10.57
CA PHE A 56 7.97 11.36 -10.28
C PHE A 56 6.67 11.18 -9.50
N GLY A 57 6.63 11.71 -8.27
CA GLY A 57 5.47 11.62 -7.39
C GLY A 57 5.44 10.42 -6.44
N GLY A 58 6.45 9.55 -6.41
CA GLY A 58 6.46 8.49 -5.40
C GLY A 58 7.55 7.43 -5.51
N PHE A 59 7.38 6.40 -4.67
CA PHE A 59 8.25 5.23 -4.59
C PHE A 59 7.40 3.97 -4.57
N GLN A 60 7.82 2.96 -5.33
CA GLN A 60 7.39 1.58 -5.14
C GLN A 60 8.52 0.80 -4.48
N LYS A 61 8.18 -0.09 -3.57
CA LYS A 61 9.14 -0.97 -2.90
C LYS A 61 8.66 -2.41 -2.89
N GLY A 62 9.57 -3.32 -2.61
CA GLY A 62 9.28 -4.74 -2.55
C GLY A 62 10.50 -5.58 -2.31
N VAL A 63 10.35 -6.88 -2.53
CA VAL A 63 11.43 -7.85 -2.53
C VAL A 63 11.67 -8.36 -3.94
N TRP A 64 12.88 -8.84 -4.21
CA TRP A 64 13.22 -9.42 -5.49
C TRP A 64 13.98 -10.75 -5.33
N GLU A 65 13.83 -11.60 -6.34
CA GLU A 65 14.54 -12.87 -6.45
C GLU A 65 15.06 -13.05 -7.87
N LEU A 66 16.19 -13.74 -8.02
CA LEU A 66 16.76 -14.11 -9.32
C LEU A 66 16.62 -15.63 -9.53
N ASN A 67 16.06 -16.01 -10.66
CA ASN A 67 16.06 -17.39 -11.15
C ASN A 67 16.62 -17.43 -12.58
N LYS A 68 17.87 -17.89 -12.70
CA LYS A 68 18.67 -17.81 -13.93
C LYS A 68 18.88 -16.36 -14.37
N ASP A 69 18.19 -15.92 -15.42
CA ASP A 69 18.19 -14.56 -15.95
C ASP A 69 16.90 -13.80 -15.60
N LYS A 70 15.90 -14.47 -15.02
CA LYS A 70 14.62 -13.85 -14.65
C LYS A 70 14.70 -13.25 -13.25
N VAL A 71 14.46 -11.95 -13.15
CA VAL A 71 14.29 -11.23 -11.89
C VAL A 71 12.80 -11.10 -11.60
N THR A 72 12.31 -11.74 -10.55
CA THR A 72 10.94 -11.56 -10.07
C THR A 72 10.90 -10.44 -9.04
N LEU A 73 9.96 -9.52 -9.20
CA LEU A 73 9.71 -8.41 -8.29
C LEU A 73 8.36 -8.65 -7.61
N ILE A 74 8.35 -8.66 -6.28
CA ILE A 74 7.13 -8.80 -5.48
C ILE A 74 6.95 -7.50 -4.71
N LYS A 75 5.93 -6.73 -5.09
CA LYS A 75 5.60 -5.46 -4.46
C LYS A 75 5.19 -5.65 -3.00
N SER A 76 5.73 -4.83 -2.10
CA SER A 76 5.23 -4.78 -0.72
C SER A 76 3.83 -4.17 -0.69
N THR A 77 2.95 -4.78 0.10
CA THR A 77 1.57 -4.33 0.29
C THR A 77 1.39 -3.69 1.66
N GLU A 78 0.51 -2.71 1.72
CA GLU A 78 0.00 -2.12 2.96
C GLU A 78 -1.42 -2.68 3.24
N PRO A 79 -1.89 -2.70 4.50
CA PRO A 79 -3.26 -3.11 4.81
C PRO A 79 -4.30 -2.21 4.11
N GLN A 80 -5.41 -2.80 3.67
CA GLN A 80 -6.49 -2.04 3.01
C GLN A 80 -7.22 -1.10 3.96
N PHE A 81 -7.34 -1.50 5.23
CA PHE A 81 -7.87 -0.67 6.29
C PHE A 81 -6.90 -0.64 7.45
N VAL A 82 -6.73 0.54 8.04
CA VAL A 82 -6.01 0.71 9.30
C VAL A 82 -6.87 1.54 10.24
N LEU A 83 -7.02 1.08 11.47
CA LEU A 83 -7.70 1.81 12.53
C LEU A 83 -6.67 2.30 13.55
N TYR A 84 -6.73 3.58 13.84
CA TYR A 84 -5.98 4.24 14.90
C TYR A 84 -6.93 4.69 15.99
N GLY A 85 -6.48 4.66 17.24
CA GLY A 85 -7.28 5.14 18.37
C GLY A 85 -6.46 5.83 19.45
N ARG A 86 -7.11 6.72 20.18
CA ARG A 86 -6.60 7.32 21.41
C ARG A 86 -7.74 7.65 22.38
N SER A 87 -7.37 8.01 23.60
CA SER A 87 -8.29 8.48 24.64
C SER A 87 -8.23 10.01 24.76
N LEU A 88 -9.32 10.69 24.45
CA LEU A 88 -9.55 12.11 24.76
C LEU A 88 -10.50 12.26 25.96
N LYS A 89 -10.06 12.97 27.00
CA LYS A 89 -10.88 13.30 28.18
C LYS A 89 -12.04 14.22 27.81
N SER A 90 -11.83 15.13 26.85
CA SER A 90 -12.84 16.05 26.33
C SER A 90 -14.07 15.33 25.71
N LEU A 91 -13.90 14.11 25.20
CA LEU A 91 -14.99 13.31 24.63
C LEU A 91 -15.81 12.54 25.68
N LYS A 92 -15.26 12.30 26.89
CA LYS A 92 -15.90 11.53 27.96
C LYS A 92 -16.29 10.11 27.48
N ASN A 93 -17.59 9.78 27.51
CA ASN A 93 -18.13 8.48 27.07
C ASN A 93 -18.54 8.46 25.60
N ARG A 94 -18.34 9.56 24.87
CA ARG A 94 -18.70 9.66 23.45
C ARG A 94 -17.55 9.17 22.61
N THR A 95 -17.85 8.51 21.50
CA THR A 95 -16.85 8.16 20.49
C THR A 95 -16.94 9.09 19.30
N GLN A 96 -15.79 9.50 18.80
CA GLN A 96 -15.61 10.18 17.53
C GLN A 96 -14.82 9.27 16.58
N ILE A 97 -15.21 9.24 15.30
CA ILE A 97 -14.51 8.53 14.24
C ILE A 97 -14.26 9.53 13.11
N ASN A 98 -12.99 9.74 12.75
CA ASN A 98 -12.60 10.40 11.52
C ASN A 98 -12.45 9.33 10.43
N PHE A 99 -13.31 9.38 9.40
CA PHE A 99 -13.18 8.53 8.23
C PHE A 99 -12.21 9.18 7.24
N SER A 100 -10.94 8.78 7.30
CA SER A 100 -9.94 9.15 6.29
C SER A 100 -10.02 8.17 5.11
N VAL A 101 -11.13 8.24 4.39
CA VAL A 101 -11.46 7.32 3.30
C VAL A 101 -11.92 8.11 2.07
N GLU A 102 -11.63 7.59 0.88
CA GLU A 102 -12.10 8.19 -0.35
C GLU A 102 -13.55 7.80 -0.64
N ALA A 103 -14.34 8.77 -1.09
CA ALA A 103 -15.75 8.57 -1.43
C ALA A 103 -15.96 7.48 -2.51
N ASN A 104 -15.04 7.41 -3.48
CA ASN A 104 -15.12 6.46 -4.60
C ASN A 104 -14.75 5.02 -4.22
N ASN A 105 -14.19 4.79 -3.03
CA ASN A 105 -13.79 3.45 -2.62
C ASN A 105 -14.97 2.59 -2.16
N ALA A 106 -16.20 3.11 -2.07
CA ALA A 106 -17.38 2.33 -1.65
C ALA A 106 -17.17 1.61 -0.30
N VAL A 107 -16.59 2.34 0.66
CA VAL A 107 -16.33 1.85 2.02
C VAL A 107 -17.64 1.69 2.79
N ALA A 108 -17.80 0.57 3.50
CA ALA A 108 -18.89 0.33 4.43
C ALA A 108 -18.36 -0.07 5.81
N VAL A 109 -19.00 0.44 6.86
CA VAL A 109 -18.55 0.31 8.24
C VAL A 109 -19.68 -0.15 9.15
N GLY A 110 -19.40 -1.17 9.96
CA GLY A 110 -20.27 -1.65 11.03
C GLY A 110 -19.72 -1.23 12.39
N LEU A 111 -20.58 -0.65 13.23
CA LEU A 111 -20.25 -0.22 14.59
C LEU A 111 -20.99 -1.10 15.58
N ASP A 112 -20.28 -1.74 16.52
CA ASP A 112 -20.86 -2.60 17.56
C ASP A 112 -21.96 -3.57 17.06
N SER A 113 -21.76 -4.20 15.88
CA SER A 113 -22.73 -5.15 15.35
C SER A 113 -22.67 -6.49 16.10
N ASN A 114 -23.83 -6.99 16.54
CA ASN A 114 -23.98 -8.25 17.28
C ASN A 114 -23.79 -9.48 16.34
N GLU A 115 -24.49 -10.59 16.61
CA GLU A 115 -24.36 -11.90 15.94
C GLU A 115 -24.45 -11.89 14.40
N GLN A 116 -25.00 -10.84 13.79
CA GLN A 116 -25.00 -10.64 12.35
C GLN A 116 -24.20 -9.39 11.98
N ILE A 117 -23.21 -9.53 11.09
CA ILE A 117 -22.43 -8.40 10.59
C ILE A 117 -23.36 -7.48 9.79
N LYS A 118 -23.56 -6.27 10.30
CA LYS A 118 -24.25 -5.19 9.61
C LYS A 118 -23.24 -4.10 9.28
N LEU A 119 -23.10 -3.80 8.00
CA LEU A 119 -22.24 -2.74 7.49
C LEU A 119 -23.12 -1.65 6.92
N LYS A 120 -22.72 -0.40 7.15
CA LYS A 120 -23.40 0.79 6.68
C LYS A 120 -22.44 1.58 5.77
N PRO A 121 -22.81 1.92 4.52
CA PRO A 121 -21.94 2.72 3.64
C PRO A 121 -21.48 4.00 4.34
N VAL A 122 -20.22 4.40 4.14
CA VAL A 122 -19.74 5.68 4.67
C VAL A 122 -20.45 6.82 3.95
N PHE A 123 -20.53 6.79 2.62
CA PHE A 123 -21.19 7.82 1.82
C PHE A 123 -22.31 7.26 0.94
N ASN A 124 -23.23 8.13 0.50
CA ASN A 124 -24.17 7.85 -0.57
C ASN A 124 -23.48 7.86 -1.95
N ASN A 125 -24.16 7.36 -3.00
CA ASN A 125 -23.60 7.33 -4.36
C ASN A 125 -23.28 8.71 -4.97
N ALA A 126 -23.83 9.81 -4.43
CA ALA A 126 -23.60 11.19 -4.89
C ALA A 126 -22.58 11.95 -4.01
N ALA A 127 -21.59 11.23 -3.47
CA ALA A 127 -20.67 11.73 -2.43
C ALA A 127 -19.65 12.81 -2.84
N ASN A 128 -19.60 13.23 -4.11
CA ASN A 128 -18.62 14.23 -4.56
C ASN A 128 -18.78 15.61 -3.91
N CYS A 129 -19.83 15.81 -3.11
CA CYS A 129 -20.22 17.07 -2.51
C CYS A 129 -19.95 17.16 -0.99
N PHE A 130 -19.16 16.25 -0.40
CA PHE A 130 -18.73 16.39 1.00
C PHE A 130 -17.36 17.06 1.14
N ASN A 131 -17.30 18.07 2.02
CA ASN A 131 -16.05 18.65 2.46
C ASN A 131 -15.41 17.81 3.57
N TYR A 132 -14.13 17.47 3.40
CA TYR A 132 -13.31 16.85 4.44
C TYR A 132 -13.11 17.85 5.61
N PRO A 133 -13.09 17.41 6.89
CA PRO A 133 -13.03 16.03 7.39
C PRO A 133 -14.40 15.35 7.62
N TYR A 134 -14.41 14.01 7.50
CA TYR A 134 -15.60 13.17 7.65
C TYR A 134 -15.72 12.62 9.08
N ILE A 135 -16.29 13.41 9.97
CA ILE A 135 -16.35 13.11 11.40
C ILE A 135 -17.73 12.56 11.79
N PHE A 136 -17.77 11.31 12.24
CA PHE A 136 -18.94 10.70 12.88
C PHE A 136 -18.81 10.74 14.41
N LYS A 137 -19.93 10.95 15.11
CA LYS A 137 -19.98 11.00 16.58
C LYS A 137 -21.13 10.16 17.10
N GLN A 138 -20.90 9.45 18.19
CA GLN A 138 -21.95 8.74 18.93
C GLN A 138 -21.79 8.93 20.45
N GLU A 139 -22.91 8.82 21.17
CA GLU A 139 -22.95 9.10 22.61
C GLU A 139 -22.35 7.99 23.50
N LYS A 140 -22.01 6.84 22.90
CA LYS A 140 -21.48 5.67 23.60
C LYS A 140 -20.09 5.33 23.11
N LYS A 141 -19.32 4.69 23.99
CA LYS A 141 -18.04 4.09 23.61
C LYS A 141 -18.28 2.96 22.62
N LEU A 142 -17.38 2.87 21.65
CA LEU A 142 -17.34 1.82 20.65
C LEU A 142 -16.41 0.71 21.12
N HIS A 143 -16.81 -0.55 20.98
CA HIS A 143 -16.01 -1.71 21.38
C HIS A 143 -15.45 -2.47 20.18
N GLN A 144 -16.14 -2.41 19.05
CA GLN A 144 -15.70 -3.05 17.81
C GLN A 144 -16.08 -2.20 16.60
N LEU A 145 -15.21 -2.24 15.61
CA LEU A 145 -15.45 -1.63 14.30
C LEU A 145 -15.18 -2.70 13.24
N ARG A 146 -16.07 -2.79 12.25
CA ARG A 146 -15.85 -3.62 11.07
C ARG A 146 -15.83 -2.73 9.84
N ALA A 147 -14.88 -2.94 8.94
CA ALA A 147 -14.75 -2.17 7.70
C ALA A 147 -14.63 -3.11 6.51
N ALA A 148 -15.20 -2.70 5.38
CA ALA A 148 -15.07 -3.44 4.12
C ALA A 148 -15.12 -2.48 2.94
N GLN A 149 -14.43 -2.86 1.86
CA GLN A 149 -14.59 -2.24 0.55
C GLN A 149 -15.63 -3.03 -0.25
N VAL A 150 -16.79 -2.45 -0.51
CA VAL A 150 -17.88 -3.17 -1.21
C VAL A 150 -17.77 -2.95 -2.71
N LEU A 151 -17.46 -4.01 -3.45
CA LEU A 151 -17.46 -3.95 -4.92
C LEU A 151 -18.90 -3.85 -5.44
N ILE A 152 -19.37 -2.63 -5.70
CA ILE A 152 -20.64 -2.41 -6.40
C ILE A 152 -20.39 -2.65 -7.90
N LYS A 153 -20.43 -3.91 -8.35
CA LYS A 153 -20.45 -4.18 -9.79
C LYS A 153 -21.71 -3.54 -10.37
N ASN A 154 -21.55 -2.69 -11.40
CA ASN A 154 -22.58 -2.14 -12.28
C ASN A 154 -23.36 -3.27 -12.99
N THR A 155 -24.12 -4.03 -12.23
CA THR A 155 -25.04 -5.03 -12.74
C THR A 155 -26.42 -4.56 -12.34
N SER A 156 -27.22 -4.32 -13.36
CA SER A 156 -28.68 -4.08 -13.35
C SER A 156 -29.48 -5.25 -12.75
N SER A 157 -28.85 -6.05 -11.91
CA SER A 157 -29.42 -7.15 -11.16
C SER A 157 -28.75 -7.15 -9.80
N PHE A 158 -29.33 -6.39 -8.86
CA PHE A 158 -29.22 -6.71 -7.43
C PHE A 158 -29.76 -8.14 -7.26
N SER A 159 -28.94 -9.17 -7.51
CA SER A 159 -29.21 -10.46 -6.92
C SER A 159 -29.09 -10.24 -5.43
N LYS A 160 -30.23 -10.24 -4.74
CA LYS A 160 -30.44 -10.01 -3.31
C LYS A 160 -29.63 -10.93 -2.36
N ASN A 161 -28.65 -11.67 -2.85
CA ASN A 161 -27.96 -12.69 -2.08
C ASN A 161 -26.49 -12.30 -1.95
N HIS A 162 -26.21 -11.60 -0.84
CA HIS A 162 -24.91 -11.43 -0.18
C HIS A 162 -23.79 -10.81 -1.04
N PRO A 163 -23.58 -9.48 -0.97
CA PRO A 163 -22.33 -8.91 -1.48
C PRO A 163 -21.14 -9.62 -0.82
N SER A 164 -20.18 -10.06 -1.63
CA SER A 164 -18.91 -10.62 -1.13
C SER A 164 -17.89 -9.50 -1.00
N ALA A 165 -17.37 -9.27 0.20
CA ALA A 165 -16.30 -8.33 0.46
C ALA A 165 -15.37 -8.90 1.53
N HIS A 166 -14.10 -8.49 1.50
CA HIS A 166 -13.16 -8.71 2.60
C HIS A 166 -13.55 -7.80 3.75
N VAL A 167 -13.83 -8.37 4.91
CA VAL A 167 -14.25 -7.63 6.11
C VAL A 167 -13.14 -7.67 7.13
N PHE A 168 -12.68 -6.49 7.51
CA PHE A 168 -11.67 -6.24 8.54
C PHE A 168 -12.37 -5.95 9.85
N HIS A 169 -11.99 -6.65 10.92
CA HIS A 169 -12.56 -6.47 12.24
C HIS A 169 -11.49 -5.94 13.20
N PHE A 170 -11.81 -4.83 13.87
CA PHE A 170 -11.00 -4.21 14.90
C PHE A 170 -11.69 -4.33 16.27
N THR A 171 -10.96 -4.80 17.28
CA THR A 171 -11.39 -4.74 18.69
C THR A 171 -10.79 -3.49 19.33
N ILE A 172 -11.65 -2.58 19.79
CA ILE A 172 -11.23 -1.26 20.28
C ILE A 172 -10.99 -1.31 21.79
N PRO A 173 -9.81 -0.88 22.27
CA PRO A 173 -9.54 -0.73 23.70
C PRO A 173 -10.59 0.16 24.39
N THR A 174 -11.05 -0.25 25.58
CA THR A 174 -12.18 0.40 26.27
C THR A 174 -11.96 1.87 26.63
N ASP A 175 -10.72 2.33 26.68
CA ASP A 175 -10.33 3.70 26.94
C ASP A 175 -10.36 4.57 25.69
N TYR A 176 -10.25 3.99 24.49
CA TYR A 176 -10.21 4.74 23.24
C TYR A 176 -11.59 5.27 22.85
N ASN A 177 -11.62 6.54 22.47
CA ASN A 177 -12.85 7.25 22.13
C ASN A 177 -12.67 8.29 21.00
N ASP A 178 -11.46 8.48 20.49
CA ASP A 178 -11.16 9.22 19.27
C ASP A 178 -10.46 8.27 18.31
N LEU A 179 -11.08 8.00 17.16
CA LEU A 179 -10.66 6.98 16.21
C LEU A 179 -10.41 7.57 14.82
N ILE A 180 -9.49 6.99 14.07
CA ILE A 180 -9.27 7.31 12.66
C ILE A 180 -9.30 6.00 11.87
N LEU A 181 -10.29 5.85 10.98
CA LEU A 181 -10.33 4.74 10.03
C LEU A 181 -9.75 5.23 8.71
N ILE A 182 -8.65 4.63 8.28
CA ILE A 182 -7.98 4.93 7.03
C ILE A 182 -8.26 3.80 6.04
N ASN A 183 -8.52 4.15 4.78
CA ASN A 183 -8.64 3.19 3.68
C ASN A 183 -7.67 3.54 2.56
N LEU A 184 -6.89 2.55 2.11
CA LEU A 184 -6.03 2.69 0.95
C LEU A 184 -6.67 2.10 -0.31
N GLN A 185 -6.29 2.68 -1.45
CA GLN A 185 -6.64 2.16 -2.77
C GLN A 185 -5.97 0.81 -3.06
N SER A 186 -6.46 0.11 -4.09
CA SER A 186 -5.92 -1.19 -4.53
C SER A 186 -4.43 -1.15 -4.82
N ASP A 187 -3.92 -0.02 -5.31
CA ASP A 187 -2.52 0.11 -5.73
C ASP A 187 -1.55 -0.08 -4.56
N TYR A 188 -1.95 0.24 -3.33
CA TYR A 188 -1.13 0.01 -2.14
C TYR A 188 -1.30 -1.37 -1.53
N THR A 189 -2.43 -2.04 -1.80
CA THR A 189 -2.93 -3.15 -0.98
C THR A 189 -2.88 -4.49 -1.70
N GLN A 190 -2.80 -4.47 -3.04
CA GLN A 190 -2.71 -5.67 -3.84
C GLN A 190 -1.26 -6.08 -4.07
N GLU A 191 -0.99 -7.36 -3.82
CA GLU A 191 0.29 -7.96 -4.18
C GLU A 191 0.39 -8.03 -5.70
N VAL A 192 1.38 -7.33 -6.25
CA VAL A 192 1.67 -7.36 -7.69
C VAL A 192 3.03 -8.00 -7.87
N THR A 193 3.04 -9.12 -8.59
CA THR A 193 4.28 -9.74 -9.08
C THR A 193 4.57 -9.25 -10.49
N SER A 194 5.76 -8.72 -10.71
CA SER A 194 6.26 -8.38 -12.04
C SER A 194 7.58 -9.06 -12.33
N HIS A 195 7.98 -9.04 -13.60
CA HIS A 195 9.16 -9.76 -14.08
C HIS A 195 10.04 -8.86 -14.92
N ALA A 196 11.34 -8.98 -14.70
CA ALA A 196 12.39 -8.41 -15.52
C ALA A 196 13.35 -9.51 -15.96
N ILE A 197 14.12 -9.24 -17.01
CA ILE A 197 15.23 -10.11 -17.43
C ILE A 197 16.53 -9.36 -17.17
N PHE A 198 17.49 -10.00 -16.49
CA PHE A 198 18.85 -9.52 -16.34
C PHE A 198 19.77 -10.28 -17.28
N ASN A 199 20.41 -9.57 -18.21
CA ASN A 199 21.31 -10.17 -19.18
C ASN A 199 22.41 -9.18 -19.58
N ASN A 200 23.67 -9.64 -19.58
CA ASN A 200 24.84 -8.87 -19.99
C ASN A 200 24.94 -7.49 -19.30
N GLY A 201 24.69 -7.44 -18.00
CA GLY A 201 24.77 -6.19 -17.22
C GLY A 201 23.60 -5.23 -17.44
N LYS A 202 22.54 -5.66 -18.14
CA LYS A 202 21.35 -4.85 -18.36
C LYS A 202 20.11 -5.49 -17.77
N LEU A 203 19.20 -4.63 -17.32
CA LEU A 203 17.86 -5.01 -16.84
C LEU A 203 16.81 -4.65 -17.89
N PHE A 204 16.00 -5.62 -18.30
CA PHE A 204 14.93 -5.45 -19.28
C PHE A 204 13.57 -5.61 -18.60
N ILE A 205 12.72 -4.59 -18.70
CA ILE A 205 11.37 -4.59 -18.11
C ILE A 205 10.34 -4.44 -19.24
N GLY A 206 9.48 -5.45 -19.41
CA GLY A 206 8.56 -5.53 -20.55
C GLY A 206 9.22 -6.00 -21.85
N SER A 207 8.41 -6.30 -22.86
CA SER A 207 8.86 -6.90 -24.12
C SER A 207 9.66 -5.94 -25.01
N ASP A 208 9.39 -4.63 -24.92
CA ASP A 208 9.92 -3.62 -25.83
C ASP A 208 11.05 -2.79 -25.20
N SER A 209 11.51 -3.17 -24.02
CA SER A 209 12.57 -2.46 -23.30
C SER A 209 13.91 -2.57 -24.03
N LYS A 210 14.59 -1.43 -24.21
CA LYS A 210 15.97 -1.38 -24.74
C LYS A 210 17.03 -1.89 -23.75
N GLY A 211 16.63 -2.15 -22.51
CA GLY A 211 17.50 -2.57 -21.42
C GLY A 211 18.15 -1.36 -20.75
N MET A 212 18.12 -1.33 -19.42
CA MET A 212 18.78 -0.32 -18.60
C MET A 212 20.16 -0.83 -18.18
N GLU A 213 21.20 -0.03 -18.38
CA GLU A 213 22.55 -0.36 -17.95
C GLU A 213 22.66 -0.38 -16.42
N LYS A 214 23.28 -1.43 -15.88
CA LYS A 214 23.62 -1.51 -14.46
C LYS A 214 24.67 -0.45 -14.09
N ARG A 215 24.43 0.26 -13.00
CA ARG A 215 25.42 1.09 -12.31
C ARG A 215 25.65 0.57 -10.89
N PRO A 216 26.86 0.70 -10.33
CA PRO A 216 27.10 0.38 -8.92
C PRO A 216 26.24 1.23 -7.98
N LEU A 217 25.85 0.70 -6.81
CA LEU A 217 25.10 1.45 -5.79
C LEU A 217 25.83 2.73 -5.35
N GLN A 218 27.16 2.74 -5.39
CA GLN A 218 28.01 3.89 -5.06
C GLN A 218 27.85 5.07 -6.03
N THR A 219 27.10 4.89 -7.13
CA THR A 219 26.74 5.99 -8.02
C THR A 219 25.59 6.84 -7.51
N LEU A 220 24.82 6.35 -6.52
CA LEU A 220 23.91 7.19 -5.74
C LEU A 220 24.74 8.12 -4.85
N ASN A 221 24.27 9.36 -4.70
CA ASN A 221 24.80 10.22 -3.65
C ASN A 221 24.35 9.70 -2.26
N GLU A 222 24.92 10.25 -1.20
CA GLU A 222 24.63 9.81 0.18
C GLU A 222 23.15 9.98 0.53
N GLU A 223 22.53 11.09 0.12
CA GLU A 223 21.13 11.40 0.39
C GLU A 223 20.19 10.37 -0.27
N ASP A 224 20.38 10.09 -1.55
CA ASP A 224 19.59 9.12 -2.32
C ASP A 224 19.71 7.71 -1.74
N LEU A 225 20.92 7.32 -1.31
CA LEU A 225 21.16 6.02 -0.68
C LEU A 225 20.45 5.93 0.67
N VAL A 226 20.53 6.97 1.50
CA VAL A 226 19.82 7.04 2.79
C VAL A 226 18.30 6.98 2.57
N MET A 227 17.79 7.78 1.62
CA MET A 227 16.37 7.83 1.26
C MET A 227 15.87 6.47 0.77
N SER A 228 16.62 5.80 -0.11
CA SER A 228 16.25 4.48 -0.64
C SER A 228 16.21 3.41 0.46
N ASN A 229 17.22 3.39 1.33
CA ASN A 229 17.23 2.47 2.48
C ASN A 229 16.09 2.75 3.47
N TYR A 230 15.75 4.03 3.68
CA TYR A 230 14.63 4.43 4.51
C TYR A 230 13.30 3.95 3.92
N PHE A 231 13.04 4.22 2.64
CA PHE A 231 11.78 3.81 2.00
C PHE A 231 11.65 2.30 1.86
N ALA A 232 12.74 1.57 1.60
CA ALA A 232 12.73 0.10 1.57
C ALA A 232 12.13 -0.50 2.85
N LYS A 233 12.32 0.16 4.00
CA LYS A 233 11.91 -0.33 5.33
C LYS A 233 10.68 0.37 5.91
N LYS A 234 10.37 1.60 5.47
CA LYS A 234 9.29 2.42 6.04
C LYS A 234 7.91 1.85 5.71
N SER A 235 7.14 1.46 6.73
CA SER A 235 5.68 1.27 6.62
C SER A 235 4.97 2.61 6.44
N LEU A 236 3.90 2.67 5.62
CA LEU A 236 3.02 3.85 5.59
C LEU A 236 2.29 4.03 6.92
N PHE A 237 2.04 2.94 7.64
CA PHE A 237 1.30 2.92 8.89
C PHE A 237 2.19 2.51 10.06
N PRO A 238 2.79 3.48 10.79
CA PRO A 238 3.54 3.21 12.00
C PRO A 238 2.62 2.75 13.15
N ASP A 239 3.17 2.10 14.16
CA ASP A 239 2.38 1.69 15.34
C ASP A 239 1.87 2.90 16.15
N GLU A 240 2.62 4.00 16.10
CA GLU A 240 2.28 5.29 16.70
C GLU A 240 2.16 6.35 15.59
N LEU A 241 0.99 6.98 15.50
CA LEU A 241 0.69 8.04 14.53
C LEU A 241 0.74 9.41 15.23
N THR A 242 1.75 10.19 14.87
CA THR A 242 2.07 11.52 15.42
C THR A 242 1.82 12.63 14.37
N SER A 243 1.90 13.89 14.79
CA SER A 243 1.56 15.06 13.96
C SER A 243 2.44 15.27 12.72
N ASP A 244 3.55 14.57 12.61
CA ASP A 244 4.45 14.53 11.44
C ASP A 244 4.03 13.48 10.39
N ASN A 245 3.04 12.64 10.69
CA ASN A 245 2.50 11.67 9.74
C ASN A 245 1.37 12.28 8.89
N GLU A 246 1.32 11.89 7.61
CA GLU A 246 0.33 12.41 6.64
C GLU A 246 -1.13 12.11 6.99
N PHE A 247 -1.37 11.02 7.72
CA PHE A 247 -2.70 10.61 8.15
C PHE A 247 -3.14 11.24 9.48
N PHE A 248 -2.28 12.02 10.13
CA PHE A 248 -2.64 12.68 11.37
C PHE A 248 -3.63 13.83 11.11
N PRO A 249 -4.76 13.93 11.84
CA PRO A 249 -5.76 14.95 11.57
C PRO A 249 -5.22 16.37 11.79
N TYR A 250 -5.51 17.28 10.86
CA TYR A 250 -5.20 18.69 11.02
C TYR A 250 -6.15 19.36 12.01
N PHE A 251 -5.61 20.23 12.85
CA PHE A 251 -6.36 21.04 13.80
C PHE A 251 -5.86 22.49 13.72
N GLU A 252 -6.78 23.43 13.60
CA GLU A 252 -6.46 24.85 13.72
C GLU A 252 -6.31 25.20 15.21
N ASN A 253 -5.10 25.56 15.64
CA ASN A 253 -4.75 25.85 17.04
C ASN A 253 -5.02 24.69 18.03
N PRO A 254 -4.36 23.53 17.88
CA PRO A 254 -4.65 22.37 18.72
C PRO A 254 -4.21 22.55 20.17
N SER A 255 -4.99 21.97 21.08
CA SER A 255 -4.53 21.74 22.45
C SER A 255 -3.49 20.62 22.49
N SER A 256 -2.72 20.53 23.57
CA SER A 256 -1.80 19.40 23.79
C SER A 256 -2.51 18.04 23.81
N GLU A 257 -3.79 18.01 24.21
CA GLU A 257 -4.62 16.81 24.18
C GLU A 257 -4.88 16.35 22.73
N LEU A 258 -5.16 17.29 21.82
CA LEU A 258 -5.39 17.00 20.40
C LEU A 258 -4.12 16.65 19.63
N LEU A 259 -2.95 16.96 20.18
CA LEU A 259 -1.64 16.55 19.64
C LEU A 259 -1.14 15.21 20.22
N ALA A 260 -1.88 14.60 21.14
CA ALA A 260 -1.52 13.29 21.65
C ALA A 260 -1.51 12.25 20.51
N PRO A 261 -0.55 11.32 20.48
CA PRO A 261 -0.45 10.32 19.43
C PRO A 261 -1.69 9.43 19.38
N PHE A 262 -1.95 8.89 18.19
CA PHE A 262 -2.84 7.75 18.05
C PHE A 262 -2.04 6.45 17.98
N TYR A 263 -2.64 5.36 18.46
CA TYR A 263 -2.03 4.05 18.44
C TYR A 263 -2.80 3.13 17.50
N LYS A 264 -2.06 2.36 16.71
CA LYS A 264 -2.62 1.40 15.77
C LYS A 264 -3.39 0.32 16.52
N ILE A 265 -4.57 -0.01 16.03
CA ILE A 265 -5.40 -1.11 16.53
C ILE A 265 -5.28 -2.25 15.54
N GLU A 266 -4.83 -3.40 16.03
CA GLU A 266 -4.71 -4.62 15.23
C GLU A 266 -6.08 -5.07 14.69
N ASP A 267 -6.08 -5.53 13.44
CA ASP A 267 -7.23 -6.11 12.79
C ASP A 267 -7.14 -7.63 12.72
N PHE A 268 -8.29 -8.24 12.43
CA PHE A 268 -8.36 -9.63 12.04
C PHE A 268 -9.39 -9.82 10.93
N ASP A 269 -9.04 -10.71 10.01
CA ASP A 269 -9.84 -11.04 8.84
C ASP A 269 -11.02 -11.94 9.22
N ILE A 270 -12.24 -11.49 8.89
CA ILE A 270 -13.48 -12.27 9.02
C ILE A 270 -14.25 -12.39 7.69
N SER A 271 -13.56 -12.30 6.55
CA SER A 271 -14.13 -12.38 5.18
C SER A 271 -15.04 -13.57 4.88
N LYS A 272 -14.95 -14.65 5.68
CA LYS A 272 -15.81 -15.83 5.54
C LYS A 272 -17.22 -15.64 6.10
N GLU A 273 -17.44 -14.59 6.90
CA GLU A 273 -18.73 -14.33 7.53
C GLU A 273 -19.66 -13.53 6.61
N ALA A 274 -20.93 -13.94 6.53
CA ALA A 274 -21.92 -13.22 5.76
C ALA A 274 -22.27 -11.89 6.43
N PHE A 275 -22.34 -10.81 5.65
CA PHE A 275 -22.80 -9.51 6.13
C PHE A 275 -24.05 -9.02 5.39
N THR A 276 -24.72 -8.06 6.03
CA THR A 276 -25.81 -7.29 5.43
C THR A 276 -25.35 -5.86 5.25
N LEU A 277 -25.58 -5.31 4.06
CA LEU A 277 -25.32 -3.91 3.77
C LEU A 277 -26.60 -3.09 3.99
N GLU A 278 -26.54 -2.11 4.87
CA GLU A 278 -27.63 -1.16 5.10
C GLU A 278 -27.71 -0.13 3.96
N SER A 279 -28.91 0.36 3.67
CA SER A 279 -29.14 1.30 2.55
C SER A 279 -28.83 2.75 2.90
N GLU A 280 -28.96 3.14 4.16
CA GLU A 280 -28.66 4.50 4.60
C GLU A 280 -27.16 4.64 4.83
N PRO A 281 -26.49 5.70 4.36
CA PRO A 281 -25.08 5.94 4.64
C PRO A 281 -24.86 6.73 5.93
N TYR A 282 -23.61 6.79 6.44
CA TYR A 282 -23.27 7.67 7.57
C TYR A 282 -23.31 9.15 7.18
N PHE A 283 -22.89 9.46 5.95
CA PHE A 283 -22.92 10.80 5.40
C PHE A 283 -23.80 10.82 4.15
N GLN A 284 -24.75 11.76 4.11
CA GLN A 284 -25.64 11.99 2.96
C GLN A 284 -25.53 13.44 2.45
N ALA A 285 -25.30 13.61 1.14
CA ALA A 285 -25.25 14.90 0.45
C ALA A 285 -25.96 14.80 -0.91
N SER A 286 -26.61 15.87 -1.32
CA SER A 286 -27.16 16.07 -2.67
C SER A 286 -26.49 17.29 -3.27
N CYS A 287 -26.00 17.19 -4.51
CA CYS A 287 -25.34 18.28 -5.21
C CYS A 287 -26.33 19.31 -5.79
N ASP A 288 -27.54 19.40 -5.23
CA ASP A 288 -28.64 20.25 -5.70
C ASP A 288 -28.73 21.59 -4.92
N ASP A 289 -27.75 21.89 -4.06
CA ASP A 289 -27.70 23.10 -3.22
C ASP A 289 -26.40 23.92 -3.44
N ASP A 290 -26.10 24.28 -4.69
CA ASP A 290 -25.18 25.38 -5.05
C ASP A 290 -25.85 26.36 -6.05
#